data_AF-A0A9X3EZ92-F1
#
_entry.id   AF-A0A9X3EZ92-F1
#
_cell.length_a   1.000
_cell.length_b   1.000
_cell.length_c   1.000
_cell.angle_alpha   90.00
_cell.angle_beta   90.00
_cell.angle_gamma   90.00
#
_symmetry.space_group_name_H-M   'P 1'
#
loop_
_entity.id
_entity.type
_entity.pdbx_description
1 polymer ?
#
loop_
_entity_poly.entity_id
_entity_poly.type
_entity_poly.pdbx_seq_one_letter_code
_entity_poly.pdbx_strand_id
1 'polypeptide(L)'
;MSVVEPEEWSPEGLCEQFWAIDRKMHNRRFAFILGAGASVQSGIPTAGTLVWRWLGELHRRLARSGLSLERWATAEALEIRGFSPADAAAFYSQVFARRFRQHPDEGYADLEDIMQGKDPSFGYSVLAHILAETRHKLVITTNFDNLVGEALSIFTGTAPLVCGHESLANFVHVEPRRPVVVKIHRDLLMAPMNQAAEIAALQTAWIEPLTRVFRAYTPIVIGYGGNDGSLMGFLNGLPEDAIPGGLFWCYYGPAGPPGPEIRRLVARHRGVLVPIEGFDELMLRLSARLRIPLLDQVIETKARARVDNYRRRVEELQARLFPPALAAAEAEAMPAEQGRAEETVSSDRPSTSPLLAPSEPESHAPAPLPGPAAQPPPPAPRPRIRPRLPFTCPFGQLTAAAPGRAVIACPFDRRGRAPARRPALAGLFDQRHHGSRGRPAGALEQLRENAQSAPWRS
;
A
#
# COMPACT_ATOMS: atom_id res chain seq x y z
N MET A 1 36.83 18.72 -8.74
CA MET A 1 36.93 18.58 -7.26
C MET A 1 36.81 17.10 -6.94
N SER A 2 37.57 16.60 -5.98
CA SER A 2 37.36 15.25 -5.43
C SER A 2 35.97 15.19 -4.78
N VAL A 3 35.19 14.15 -5.07
CA VAL A 3 34.00 13.85 -4.29
C VAL A 3 34.48 13.50 -2.88
N VAL A 4 33.97 14.20 -1.86
CA VAL A 4 34.14 13.76 -0.48
C VAL A 4 33.32 12.49 -0.34
N GLU A 5 33.99 11.37 -0.08
CA GLU A 5 33.29 10.10 0.04
C GLU A 5 32.51 10.07 1.37
N PRO A 6 31.24 9.63 1.35
CA PRO A 6 30.45 9.51 2.56
C PRO A 6 31.03 8.44 3.50
N GLU A 7 30.80 8.61 4.79
CA GLU A 7 31.15 7.61 5.81
C GLU A 7 30.32 6.33 5.61
N GLU A 8 30.91 5.16 5.91
CA GLU A 8 30.25 3.86 5.78
C GLU A 8 30.19 3.17 7.15
N TRP A 9 28.99 2.75 7.57
CA TRP A 9 28.75 2.09 8.85
C TRP A 9 28.20 0.68 8.64
N SER A 10 28.45 -0.23 9.58
CA SER A 10 27.82 -1.55 9.56
C SER A 10 26.32 -1.48 9.92
N PRO A 11 25.53 -2.51 9.57
CA PRO A 11 24.12 -2.62 9.99
C PRO A 11 23.91 -2.50 11.50
N GLU A 12 24.84 -3.03 12.30
CA GLU A 12 24.82 -2.91 13.76
C GLU A 12 25.00 -1.45 14.20
N GLY A 13 25.89 -0.68 13.58
CA GLY A 13 26.08 0.74 13.85
C GLY A 13 24.81 1.56 13.60
N LEU A 14 24.09 1.27 12.51
CA LEU A 14 22.77 1.84 12.25
C LEU A 14 21.74 1.44 13.32
N CYS A 15 21.69 0.16 13.73
CA CYS A 15 20.76 -0.30 14.76
C CYS A 15 21.04 0.31 16.15
N GLU A 16 22.32 0.47 16.52
CA GLU A 16 22.75 1.16 17.73
C GLU A 16 22.33 2.63 17.70
N GLN A 17 22.59 3.34 16.60
CA GLN A 17 22.20 4.75 16.43
C GLN A 17 20.68 4.93 16.45
N PHE A 18 19.92 4.03 15.83
CA PHE A 18 18.46 4.04 15.87
C PHE A 18 17.96 3.94 17.32
N TRP A 19 18.41 2.94 18.06
CA TRP A 19 18.05 2.73 19.47
C TRP A 19 18.51 3.87 20.38
N ALA A 20 19.69 4.43 20.12
CA ALA A 20 20.22 5.56 20.88
C ALA A 20 19.38 6.83 20.67
N ILE A 21 19.00 7.14 19.43
CA ILE A 21 18.13 8.27 19.10
C ILE A 21 16.73 8.03 19.64
N ASP A 22 16.14 6.85 19.43
CA ASP A 22 14.81 6.51 19.95
C ASP A 22 14.73 6.74 21.47
N ARG A 23 15.70 6.21 22.23
CA ARG A 23 15.71 6.35 23.69
C ARG A 23 16.12 7.72 24.23
N LYS A 24 17.03 8.46 23.57
CA LYS A 24 17.66 9.67 24.14
C LYS A 24 17.20 10.99 23.52
N MET A 25 16.65 10.98 22.31
CA MET A 25 16.34 12.20 21.54
C MET A 25 14.87 12.22 21.09
N HIS A 26 13.96 12.40 22.05
CA HIS A 26 12.50 12.32 21.82
C HIS A 26 11.96 13.30 20.75
N ASN A 27 12.70 14.38 20.47
CA ASN A 27 12.38 15.35 19.41
C ASN A 27 12.83 14.91 17.99
N ARG A 28 13.85 14.05 17.86
CA ARG A 28 14.27 13.49 16.56
C ARG A 28 13.40 12.30 16.18
N ARG A 29 13.14 12.14 14.89
CA ARG A 29 12.32 11.06 14.32
C ARG A 29 12.99 10.45 13.09
N PHE A 30 12.84 9.15 12.89
CA PHE A 30 13.20 8.48 11.64
C PHE A 30 12.00 8.41 10.68
N ALA A 31 12.28 8.58 9.39
CA ALA A 31 11.35 8.33 8.29
C ALA A 31 11.98 7.28 7.37
N PHE A 32 11.22 6.25 7.01
CA PHE A 32 11.70 5.20 6.13
C PHE A 32 11.42 5.58 4.68
N ILE A 33 12.44 5.53 3.81
CA ILE A 33 12.27 5.66 2.36
C ILE A 33 12.45 4.27 1.77
N LEU A 34 11.37 3.72 1.21
CA LEU A 34 11.37 2.38 0.63
C LEU A 34 11.37 2.43 -0.90
N GLY A 35 12.15 1.55 -1.51
CA GLY A 35 12.09 1.24 -2.94
C GLY A 35 11.78 -0.23 -3.19
N ALA A 36 11.78 -0.64 -4.46
CA ALA A 36 11.35 -1.98 -4.88
C ALA A 36 12.16 -3.12 -4.24
N GLY A 37 13.41 -2.85 -3.81
CA GLY A 37 14.24 -3.83 -3.09
C GLY A 37 13.71 -4.25 -1.71
N ALA A 38 12.79 -3.48 -1.11
CA ALA A 38 12.13 -3.88 0.14
C ALA A 38 11.03 -4.93 -0.08
N SER A 39 10.42 -4.96 -1.27
CA SER A 39 9.28 -5.84 -1.60
C SER A 39 9.69 -7.20 -2.18
N VAL A 40 11.00 -7.47 -2.30
CA VAL A 40 11.54 -8.69 -2.95
C VAL A 40 11.24 -9.94 -2.14
N GLN A 41 11.45 -9.90 -0.82
CA GLN A 41 11.08 -11.00 0.09
C GLN A 41 9.55 -11.27 0.11
N SER A 42 8.72 -10.28 -0.25
CA SER A 42 7.27 -10.45 -0.47
C SER A 42 6.91 -11.04 -1.84
N GLY A 43 7.89 -11.42 -2.66
CA GLY A 43 7.66 -12.01 -3.97
C GLY A 43 7.19 -11.01 -5.04
N ILE A 44 7.45 -9.72 -4.84
CA ILE A 44 7.31 -8.67 -5.87
C ILE A 44 8.67 -8.49 -6.56
N PRO A 45 8.80 -8.71 -7.89
CA PRO A 45 10.08 -8.60 -8.57
C PRO A 45 10.61 -7.16 -8.63
N THR A 46 11.94 -7.01 -8.69
CA THR A 46 12.56 -5.68 -8.90
C THR A 46 12.24 -5.12 -10.28
N ALA A 47 12.35 -3.79 -10.43
CA ALA A 47 12.26 -3.11 -11.73
C ALA A 47 13.17 -3.74 -12.81
N GLY A 48 14.39 -4.14 -12.46
CA GLY A 48 15.31 -4.84 -13.37
C GLY A 48 14.79 -6.23 -13.77
N THR A 49 14.20 -6.98 -12.85
CA THR A 49 13.59 -8.28 -13.13
C THR A 49 12.38 -8.14 -14.07
N LEU A 50 11.55 -7.11 -13.87
CA LEU A 50 10.41 -6.82 -14.74
C LEU A 50 10.84 -6.37 -16.14
N VAL A 51 11.89 -5.56 -16.25
CA VAL A 51 12.51 -5.23 -17.54
C VAL A 51 12.88 -6.50 -18.31
N TRP A 52 13.59 -7.45 -17.70
CA TRP A 52 13.97 -8.69 -18.40
C TRP A 52 12.79 -9.58 -18.79
N ARG A 53 11.71 -9.62 -17.97
CA ARG A 53 10.41 -10.23 -18.34
C ARG A 53 9.86 -9.60 -19.62
N TRP A 54 9.67 -8.29 -19.64
CA TRP A 54 9.06 -7.56 -20.75
C TRP A 54 9.94 -7.53 -22.00
N LEU A 55 11.28 -7.49 -21.86
CA LEU A 55 12.22 -7.67 -22.96
C LEU A 55 12.10 -9.07 -23.59
N GLY A 56 11.94 -10.12 -22.77
CA GLY A 56 11.65 -11.47 -23.25
C GLY A 56 10.31 -11.59 -23.99
N GLU A 57 9.27 -10.88 -23.53
CA GLU A 57 7.99 -10.79 -24.25
C GLU A 57 8.10 -10.02 -25.57
N LEU A 58 8.83 -8.90 -25.57
CA LEU A 58 9.10 -8.11 -26.77
C LEU A 58 9.92 -8.91 -27.80
N HIS A 59 10.94 -9.65 -27.37
CA HIS A 59 11.72 -10.55 -28.21
C HIS A 59 10.82 -11.59 -28.90
N ARG A 60 9.98 -12.30 -28.16
CA ARG A 60 9.01 -13.27 -28.72
C ARG A 60 8.00 -12.64 -29.70
N ARG A 61 7.69 -11.34 -29.57
CA ARG A 61 6.75 -10.61 -30.45
C ARG A 61 7.43 -10.02 -31.70
N LEU A 62 8.69 -9.60 -31.59
CA LEU A 62 9.34 -8.71 -32.57
C LEU A 62 10.60 -9.31 -33.23
N ALA A 63 11.31 -10.24 -32.59
CA ALA A 63 12.53 -10.82 -33.14
C ALA A 63 12.21 -11.68 -34.38
N ARG A 64 12.70 -11.25 -35.54
CA ARG A 64 12.66 -12.03 -36.80
C ARG A 64 13.94 -12.82 -37.06
N SER A 65 15.02 -12.44 -36.37
CA SER A 65 16.30 -13.15 -36.34
C SER A 65 16.35 -14.15 -35.18
N GLY A 66 16.95 -15.32 -35.38
CA GLY A 66 17.25 -16.30 -34.32
C GLY A 66 18.38 -15.89 -33.36
N LEU A 67 18.47 -14.60 -33.00
CA LEU A 67 19.43 -14.08 -32.03
C LEU A 67 18.92 -14.30 -30.59
N SER A 68 19.85 -14.48 -29.64
CA SER A 68 19.53 -14.49 -28.21
C SER A 68 18.95 -13.15 -27.76
N LEU A 69 18.27 -13.15 -26.62
CA LEU A 69 17.64 -11.96 -26.07
C LEU A 69 18.66 -10.82 -25.87
N GLU A 70 19.83 -11.09 -25.31
CA GLU A 70 20.84 -10.05 -25.04
C GLU A 70 21.42 -9.44 -26.32
N ARG A 71 21.51 -10.24 -27.39
CA ARG A 71 22.02 -9.80 -28.70
C ARG A 71 20.96 -9.08 -29.56
N TRP A 72 19.69 -9.35 -29.31
CA TRP A 72 18.58 -8.69 -29.98
C TRP A 72 18.14 -7.38 -29.28
N ALA A 73 18.28 -7.29 -27.96
CA ALA A 73 17.86 -6.13 -27.16
C ALA A 73 18.79 -4.91 -27.37
N THR A 74 18.70 -4.27 -28.53
CA THR A 74 19.45 -3.06 -28.88
C THR A 74 18.56 -1.81 -28.86
N ALA A 75 19.18 -0.64 -28.77
CA ALA A 75 18.48 0.65 -28.87
C ALA A 75 17.65 0.81 -30.15
N GLU A 76 18.09 0.19 -31.25
CA GLU A 76 17.38 0.17 -32.53
C GLU A 76 16.18 -0.80 -32.50
N ALA A 77 16.41 -2.07 -32.14
CA ALA A 77 15.38 -3.11 -32.13
C ALA A 77 14.24 -2.85 -31.12
N LEU A 78 14.54 -2.13 -30.04
CA LEU A 78 13.58 -1.70 -29.03
C LEU A 78 12.99 -0.31 -29.31
N GLU A 79 13.56 0.47 -30.23
CA GLU A 79 13.26 1.91 -30.44
C GLU A 79 13.50 2.77 -29.18
N ILE A 80 14.41 2.34 -28.29
CA ILE A 80 14.75 3.04 -27.04
C ILE A 80 16.14 3.65 -27.18
N ARG A 81 16.19 4.97 -27.43
CA ARG A 81 17.45 5.71 -27.60
C ARG A 81 18.38 5.50 -26.39
N GLY A 82 19.59 5.03 -26.65
CA GLY A 82 20.64 4.83 -25.64
C GLY A 82 20.49 3.56 -24.80
N PHE A 83 19.53 2.67 -25.10
CA PHE A 83 19.36 1.42 -24.35
C PHE A 83 20.66 0.59 -24.31
N SER A 84 21.02 0.18 -23.10
CA SER A 84 22.16 -0.69 -22.79
C SER A 84 21.64 -1.93 -22.05
N PRO A 85 21.95 -3.16 -22.50
CA PRO A 85 21.62 -4.38 -21.75
C PRO A 85 22.26 -4.44 -20.35
N ALA A 86 23.44 -3.83 -20.17
CA ALA A 86 24.11 -3.79 -18.86
C ALA A 86 23.34 -2.91 -17.86
N ASP A 87 22.74 -1.82 -18.34
CA ASP A 87 22.03 -0.82 -17.54
C ASP A 87 20.50 -0.97 -17.64
N ALA A 88 20.01 -2.12 -18.10
CA ALA A 88 18.61 -2.30 -18.53
C ALA A 88 17.57 -1.89 -17.47
N ALA A 89 17.89 -2.05 -16.17
CA ALA A 89 17.03 -1.63 -15.06
C ALA A 89 16.77 -0.11 -15.02
N ALA A 90 17.69 0.72 -15.50
CA ALA A 90 17.50 2.18 -15.63
C ALA A 90 16.55 2.56 -16.79
N PHE A 91 16.28 1.61 -17.70
CA PHE A 91 15.33 1.79 -18.81
C PHE A 91 13.93 1.25 -18.49
N TYR A 92 13.59 1.03 -17.21
CA TYR A 92 12.30 0.49 -16.76
C TYR A 92 11.09 1.17 -17.42
N SER A 93 10.99 2.49 -17.31
CA SER A 93 9.90 3.28 -17.87
C SER A 93 9.79 3.18 -19.39
N GLN A 94 10.93 3.13 -20.08
CA GLN A 94 11.03 3.09 -21.52
C GLN A 94 10.67 1.69 -22.04
N VAL A 95 11.08 0.63 -21.35
CA VAL A 95 10.73 -0.77 -21.67
C VAL A 95 9.25 -1.04 -21.37
N PHE A 96 8.71 -0.57 -20.25
CA PHE A 96 7.27 -0.62 -19.96
C PHE A 96 6.46 0.09 -21.06
N ALA A 97 6.79 1.35 -21.35
CA ALA A 97 6.14 2.11 -22.42
C ALA A 97 6.30 1.45 -23.81
N ARG A 98 7.41 0.75 -24.07
CA ARG A 98 7.62 0.01 -25.33
C ARG A 98 6.80 -1.29 -25.40
N ARG A 99 6.60 -1.97 -24.27
CA ARG A 99 5.84 -3.22 -24.13
C ARG A 99 4.33 -3.01 -24.18
N PHE A 100 3.83 -1.93 -23.60
CA PHE A 100 2.39 -1.65 -23.48
C PHE A 100 1.90 -0.54 -24.42
N ARG A 101 2.75 -0.03 -25.32
CA ARG A 101 2.47 1.08 -26.27
C ARG A 101 1.12 0.97 -27.02
N GLN A 102 0.68 -0.24 -27.38
CA GLN A 102 -0.55 -0.47 -28.14
C GLN A 102 -1.80 -0.53 -27.25
N HIS A 103 -1.64 -0.98 -26.01
CA HIS A 103 -2.72 -1.21 -25.04
C HIS A 103 -2.21 -0.84 -23.64
N PRO A 104 -2.26 0.45 -23.23
CA PRO A 104 -1.77 0.87 -21.91
C PRO A 104 -2.44 0.14 -20.75
N ASP A 105 -3.70 -0.25 -20.91
CA ASP A 105 -4.48 -0.99 -19.92
C ASP A 105 -3.95 -2.40 -19.65
N GLU A 106 -3.27 -3.05 -20.62
CA GLU A 106 -2.51 -4.28 -20.36
C GLU A 106 -1.41 -4.03 -19.32
N GLY A 107 -0.80 -2.84 -19.31
CA GLY A 107 0.32 -2.50 -18.44
C GLY A 107 -0.09 -2.26 -17.00
N TYR A 108 -1.28 -1.70 -16.77
CA TYR A 108 -1.86 -1.62 -15.42
C TYR A 108 -2.27 -3.02 -14.93
N ALA A 109 -2.91 -3.83 -15.78
CA ALA A 109 -3.27 -5.21 -15.44
C ALA A 109 -2.04 -6.11 -15.16
N ASP A 110 -0.93 -5.93 -15.88
CA ASP A 110 0.34 -6.65 -15.63
C ASP A 110 0.90 -6.30 -14.25
N LEU A 111 0.86 -5.02 -13.86
CA LEU A 111 1.29 -4.55 -12.53
C LEU A 111 0.33 -5.00 -11.41
N GLU A 112 -0.98 -5.05 -11.67
CA GLU A 112 -1.96 -5.62 -10.73
C GLU A 112 -1.71 -7.12 -10.50
N ASP A 113 -1.55 -7.93 -11.56
CA ASP A 113 -1.20 -9.36 -11.48
C ASP A 113 0.12 -9.60 -10.71
N ILE A 114 1.13 -8.76 -10.96
CA ILE A 114 2.42 -8.81 -10.24
C ILE A 114 2.27 -8.56 -8.73
N MET A 115 1.30 -7.75 -8.30
CA MET A 115 1.13 -7.34 -6.89
C MET A 115 -0.04 -8.04 -6.17
N GLN A 116 -0.92 -8.74 -6.90
CA GLN A 116 -2.06 -9.44 -6.34
C GLN A 116 -1.64 -10.64 -5.47
N GLY A 117 -2.25 -10.77 -4.29
CA GLY A 117 -2.05 -11.92 -3.40
C GLY A 117 -0.64 -12.03 -2.81
N LYS A 118 0.08 -10.92 -2.69
CA LYS A 118 1.40 -10.85 -2.05
C LYS A 118 1.25 -10.48 -0.58
N ASP A 119 1.84 -11.28 0.31
CA ASP A 119 1.86 -10.98 1.75
C ASP A 119 3.12 -10.18 2.15
N PRO A 120 3.04 -9.27 3.14
CA PRO A 120 4.21 -8.56 3.66
C PRO A 120 5.24 -9.50 4.31
N SER A 121 6.51 -9.36 3.92
CA SER A 121 7.64 -10.13 4.45
C SER A 121 7.92 -9.86 5.93
N PHE A 122 8.89 -10.58 6.52
CA PHE A 122 9.19 -10.46 7.94
C PHE A 122 9.61 -9.02 8.30
N GLY A 123 10.38 -8.34 7.43
CA GLY A 123 10.82 -6.97 7.67
C GLY A 123 9.67 -5.96 7.77
N TYR A 124 8.58 -6.17 7.01
CA TYR A 124 7.38 -5.35 7.13
C TYR A 124 6.67 -5.53 8.48
N SER A 125 6.78 -6.69 9.13
CA SER A 125 6.19 -6.90 10.46
C SER A 125 6.87 -6.05 11.55
N VAL A 126 8.21 -5.96 11.49
CA VAL A 126 9.00 -5.10 12.38
C VAL A 126 8.76 -3.63 12.06
N LEU A 127 8.70 -3.26 10.78
CA LEU A 127 8.41 -1.89 10.34
C LEU A 127 7.03 -1.45 10.82
N ALA A 128 6.00 -2.31 10.68
CA ALA A 128 4.66 -2.05 11.18
C ALA A 128 4.65 -1.80 12.69
N HIS A 129 5.35 -2.62 13.48
CA HIS A 129 5.50 -2.41 14.93
C HIS A 129 6.17 -1.06 15.25
N ILE A 130 7.26 -0.70 14.57
CA ILE A 130 7.93 0.60 14.75
C ILE A 130 6.98 1.76 14.43
N LEU A 131 6.25 1.68 13.32
CA LEU A 131 5.27 2.69 12.89
C LEU A 131 4.10 2.83 13.88
N ALA A 132 3.62 1.73 14.47
CA ALA A 132 2.50 1.73 15.41
C ALA A 132 2.89 2.19 16.82
N GLU A 133 3.97 1.66 17.39
CA GLU A 133 4.31 1.85 18.81
C GLU A 133 5.25 3.04 19.07
N THR A 134 6.12 3.41 18.11
CA THR A 134 7.11 4.49 18.30
C THR A 134 6.65 5.83 17.68
N ARG A 135 7.45 6.90 17.87
CA ARG A 135 7.24 8.19 17.18
C ARG A 135 7.71 8.19 15.72
N HIS A 136 8.30 7.10 15.22
CA HIS A 136 8.87 6.99 13.88
C HIS A 136 7.78 6.53 12.89
N LYS A 137 6.79 7.41 12.70
CA LYS A 137 5.49 7.09 12.09
C LYS A 137 5.36 7.37 10.58
N LEU A 138 6.47 7.56 9.86
CA LEU A 138 6.43 7.98 8.45
C LEU A 138 7.19 7.02 7.53
N VAL A 139 6.52 6.64 6.44
CA VAL A 139 7.11 5.98 5.28
C VAL A 139 6.88 6.85 4.04
N ILE A 140 7.92 7.00 3.22
CA ILE A 140 7.86 7.53 1.85
C ILE A 140 8.25 6.36 0.94
N THR A 141 7.55 6.16 -0.18
CA THR A 141 7.84 5.05 -1.09
C THR A 141 7.62 5.41 -2.55
N THR A 142 8.45 4.83 -3.41
CA THR A 142 8.28 4.79 -4.88
C THR A 142 7.43 3.61 -5.34
N ASN A 143 7.09 2.69 -4.44
CA ASN A 143 6.42 1.44 -4.80
C ASN A 143 4.90 1.63 -4.90
N PHE A 144 4.30 1.01 -5.91
CA PHE A 144 2.85 0.97 -6.08
C PHE A 144 2.17 -0.01 -5.11
N ASP A 145 2.91 -0.96 -4.53
CA ASP A 145 2.41 -1.98 -3.60
C ASP A 145 1.82 -1.41 -2.29
N ASN A 146 1.04 -2.23 -1.58
CA ASN A 146 0.35 -1.84 -0.35
C ASN A 146 0.91 -2.54 0.91
N LEU A 147 2.09 -3.15 0.83
CA LEU A 147 2.61 -4.07 1.86
C LEU A 147 2.76 -3.39 3.23
N VAL A 148 3.11 -2.10 3.28
CA VAL A 148 3.17 -1.31 4.52
C VAL A 148 1.80 -1.17 5.18
N GLY A 149 0.73 -0.98 4.39
CA GLY A 149 -0.64 -0.84 4.88
C GLY A 149 -1.23 -2.17 5.33
N GLU A 150 -0.98 -3.24 4.57
CA GLU A 150 -1.33 -4.61 4.95
C GLU A 150 -0.61 -5.05 6.22
N ALA A 151 0.70 -4.84 6.33
CA ALA A 151 1.47 -5.18 7.53
C ALA A 151 0.94 -4.47 8.78
N LEU A 152 0.62 -3.18 8.67
CA LEU A 152 -0.03 -2.44 9.76
C LEU A 152 -1.38 -3.04 10.16
N SER A 153 -2.21 -3.45 9.19
CA SER A 153 -3.51 -4.09 9.41
C SER A 153 -3.41 -5.51 10.03
N ILE A 154 -2.45 -6.32 9.57
CA ILE A 154 -2.20 -7.68 10.03
C ILE A 154 -1.59 -7.65 11.44
N PHE A 155 -0.39 -7.08 11.57
CA PHE A 155 0.43 -7.24 12.78
C PHE A 155 -0.02 -6.30 13.90
N THR A 156 -0.38 -5.05 13.61
CA THR A 156 -0.66 -4.04 14.67
C THR A 156 -2.16 -3.78 14.87
N GLY A 157 -2.94 -3.67 13.79
CA GLY A 157 -4.33 -3.20 13.82
C GLY A 157 -4.46 -1.67 13.77
N THR A 158 -3.35 -0.94 13.69
CA THR A 158 -3.33 0.52 13.52
C THR A 158 -3.57 0.88 12.06
N ALA A 159 -4.66 1.60 11.75
CA ALA A 159 -4.94 2.04 10.39
C ALA A 159 -4.04 3.24 9.97
N PRO A 160 -3.19 3.11 8.93
CA PRO A 160 -2.41 4.23 8.41
C PRO A 160 -3.28 5.31 7.75
N LEU A 161 -2.67 6.46 7.49
CA LEU A 161 -3.06 7.35 6.41
C LEU A 161 -2.20 7.03 5.19
N VAL A 162 -2.81 6.51 4.11
CA VAL A 162 -2.12 6.30 2.83
C VAL A 162 -2.36 7.51 1.93
N CYS A 163 -1.33 8.34 1.76
CA CYS A 163 -1.31 9.45 0.81
C CYS A 163 -0.91 8.90 -0.57
N GLY A 164 -1.86 8.22 -1.23
CA GLY A 164 -1.69 7.56 -2.53
C GLY A 164 -1.79 8.47 -3.77
N HIS A 165 -1.99 9.77 -3.59
CA HIS A 165 -2.11 10.75 -4.66
C HIS A 165 -1.67 12.13 -4.16
N GLU A 166 -1.10 12.97 -5.02
CA GLU A 166 -0.49 14.25 -4.63
C GLU A 166 -1.50 15.28 -4.08
N SER A 167 -2.80 15.11 -4.36
CA SER A 167 -3.89 15.87 -3.73
C SER A 167 -4.01 15.63 -2.21
N LEU A 168 -3.45 14.53 -1.70
CA LEU A 168 -3.42 14.20 -0.27
C LEU A 168 -2.17 14.73 0.45
N ALA A 169 -1.24 15.41 -0.25
CA ALA A 169 0.02 15.88 0.32
C ALA A 169 -0.14 16.84 1.50
N ASN A 170 -1.23 17.61 1.55
CA ASN A 170 -1.53 18.53 2.66
C ASN A 170 -1.84 17.83 3.99
N PHE A 171 -2.16 16.52 3.98
CA PHE A 171 -2.34 15.72 5.19
C PHE A 171 -1.02 15.11 5.72
N VAL A 172 0.09 15.31 5.02
CA VAL A 172 1.43 14.92 5.49
C VAL A 172 1.91 15.94 6.53
N HIS A 173 1.64 15.61 7.80
CA HIS A 173 2.05 16.38 8.96
C HIS A 173 3.37 15.87 9.55
N VAL A 174 4.16 16.79 10.12
CA VAL A 174 5.46 16.48 10.75
C VAL A 174 5.33 15.69 12.06
N GLU A 175 4.19 15.79 12.74
CA GLU A 175 3.91 15.02 13.96
C GLU A 175 2.57 14.27 13.81
N PRO A 176 2.52 13.20 13.00
CA PRO A 176 1.27 12.53 12.68
C PRO A 176 0.81 11.63 13.84
N ARG A 177 -0.50 11.66 14.13
CA ARG A 177 -1.13 10.88 15.22
C ARG A 177 -1.25 9.37 14.94
N ARG A 178 -0.85 8.93 13.74
CA ARG A 178 -0.94 7.56 13.22
C ARG A 178 0.16 7.36 12.16
N PRO A 179 0.49 6.13 11.74
CA PRO A 179 1.36 5.90 10.60
C PRO A 179 0.90 6.64 9.35
N VAL A 180 1.82 7.21 8.59
CA VAL A 180 1.57 7.84 7.29
C VAL A 180 2.44 7.15 6.24
N VAL A 181 1.85 6.79 5.11
CA VAL A 181 2.53 6.19 3.96
C VAL A 181 2.35 7.11 2.76
N VAL A 182 3.43 7.67 2.24
CA VAL A 182 3.43 8.63 1.13
C VAL A 182 3.92 7.92 -0.15
N LYS A 183 3.02 7.71 -1.12
CA LYS A 183 3.38 7.17 -2.43
C LYS A 183 3.61 8.32 -3.41
N ILE A 184 4.88 8.64 -3.69
CA ILE A 184 5.22 9.83 -4.49
C ILE A 184 4.95 9.66 -5.99
N HIS A 185 4.97 8.43 -6.48
CA HIS A 185 4.60 8.06 -7.86
C HIS A 185 3.12 7.64 -7.99
N ARG A 186 2.28 8.03 -7.02
CA ARG A 186 0.88 7.60 -6.83
C ARG A 186 0.71 6.11 -6.50
N ASP A 187 -0.53 5.75 -6.16
CA ASP A 187 -0.97 4.38 -5.92
C ASP A 187 -1.24 3.61 -7.23
N LEU A 188 -1.12 2.28 -7.18
CA LEU A 188 -1.45 1.37 -8.29
C LEU A 188 -2.86 1.61 -8.84
N LEU A 189 -3.81 1.88 -7.94
CA LEU A 189 -5.22 2.10 -8.28
C LEU A 189 -5.57 3.58 -8.57
N MET A 190 -4.56 4.45 -8.74
CA MET A 190 -4.74 5.91 -8.89
C MET A 190 -3.97 6.50 -10.07
N ALA A 191 -3.90 5.77 -11.19
CA ALA A 191 -3.10 6.12 -12.38
C ALA A 191 -1.60 6.31 -12.02
N PRO A 192 -0.88 5.21 -11.72
CA PRO A 192 0.48 5.22 -11.22
C PRO A 192 1.46 5.81 -12.23
N MET A 193 2.31 6.72 -11.77
CA MET A 193 3.33 7.38 -12.58
C MET A 193 4.49 6.42 -12.83
N ASN A 194 4.66 5.98 -14.06
CA ASN A 194 5.74 5.06 -14.43
C ASN A 194 6.44 5.43 -15.75
N GLN A 195 5.98 6.45 -16.47
CA GLN A 195 6.63 6.95 -17.67
C GLN A 195 7.79 7.89 -17.33
N ALA A 196 8.83 7.90 -18.15
CA ALA A 196 10.06 8.65 -17.87
C ALA A 196 9.85 10.16 -17.72
N ALA A 197 8.80 10.73 -18.32
CA ALA A 197 8.44 12.14 -18.17
C ALA A 197 7.68 12.44 -16.86
N GLU A 198 6.94 11.47 -16.32
CA GLU A 198 6.16 11.62 -15.08
C GLU A 198 7.06 11.53 -13.85
N ILE A 199 8.07 10.64 -13.89
CA ILE A 199 9.07 10.46 -12.83
C ILE A 199 10.33 11.32 -13.01
N ALA A 200 10.33 12.26 -13.98
CA ALA A 200 11.46 13.17 -14.21
C ALA A 200 11.60 14.25 -13.12
N ALA A 201 10.49 14.63 -12.47
CA ALA A 201 10.45 15.64 -11.42
C ALA A 201 9.33 15.32 -10.42
N LEU A 202 9.49 15.73 -9.16
CA LEU A 202 8.49 15.51 -8.12
C LEU A 202 7.29 16.44 -8.32
N GLN A 203 6.07 15.90 -8.23
CA GLN A 203 4.85 16.70 -8.34
C GLN A 203 4.83 17.83 -7.29
N THR A 204 4.52 19.06 -7.74
CA THR A 204 4.70 20.29 -6.96
C THR A 204 4.03 20.26 -5.58
N ALA A 205 2.88 19.58 -5.45
CA ALA A 205 2.16 19.45 -4.19
C ALA A 205 2.92 18.66 -3.11
N TRP A 206 3.87 17.79 -3.47
CA TRP A 206 4.73 17.08 -2.51
C TRP A 206 5.90 17.94 -2.00
N ILE A 207 6.36 18.94 -2.77
CA ILE A 207 7.62 19.64 -2.50
C ILE A 207 7.61 20.31 -1.12
N GLU A 208 6.59 21.11 -0.80
CA GLU A 208 6.53 21.81 0.48
C GLU A 208 6.28 20.85 1.67
N PRO A 209 5.29 19.92 1.63
CA PRO A 209 5.10 18.95 2.71
C PRO A 209 6.31 18.05 2.98
N LEU A 210 6.99 17.56 1.94
CA LEU A 210 8.22 16.79 2.13
C LEU A 210 9.36 17.67 2.66
N THR A 211 9.52 18.90 2.18
CA THR A 211 10.54 19.83 2.75
C THR A 211 10.33 20.07 4.25
N ARG A 212 9.07 20.16 4.72
CA ARG A 212 8.75 20.25 6.16
C ARG A 212 9.08 18.95 6.90
N VAL A 213 8.88 17.79 6.29
CA VAL A 213 9.25 16.48 6.83
C VAL A 213 10.78 16.37 6.98
N PHE A 214 11.55 16.58 5.92
CA PHE A 214 13.01 16.35 5.94
C PHE A 214 13.74 17.25 6.96
N ARG A 215 13.20 18.45 7.22
CA ARG A 215 13.69 19.36 8.29
C ARG A 215 13.46 18.85 9.73
N ALA A 216 12.71 17.79 9.93
CA ALA A 216 12.38 17.23 11.25
C ALA A 216 12.63 15.71 11.37
N TYR A 217 12.88 15.05 10.24
CA TYR A 217 13.07 13.61 10.13
C TYR A 217 14.45 13.26 9.56
N THR A 218 15.11 12.30 10.19
CA THR A 218 16.34 11.66 9.70
C THR A 218 15.95 10.47 8.82
N PRO A 219 16.21 10.48 7.50
CA PRO A 219 15.78 9.41 6.60
C PRO A 219 16.61 8.14 6.78
N ILE A 220 15.95 6.99 6.61
CA ILE A 220 16.60 5.69 6.42
C ILE A 220 16.09 5.13 5.08
N VAL A 221 16.96 5.17 4.07
CA VAL A 221 16.66 4.72 2.71
C VAL A 221 16.99 3.24 2.59
N ILE A 222 16.04 2.41 2.16
CA ILE A 222 16.20 0.95 2.07
C ILE A 222 15.58 0.43 0.78
N GLY A 223 16.32 -0.39 0.03
CA GLY A 223 15.83 -1.01 -1.21
C GLY A 223 15.54 -0.04 -2.37
N TYR A 224 15.93 1.23 -2.24
CA TYR A 224 15.78 2.26 -3.26
C TYR A 224 17.09 2.47 -4.03
N GLY A 225 17.02 2.36 -5.36
CA GLY A 225 18.17 2.35 -6.26
C GLY A 225 18.57 3.71 -6.84
N GLY A 226 17.86 4.80 -6.53
CA GLY A 226 18.18 6.14 -7.07
C GLY A 226 17.96 6.30 -8.57
N ASN A 227 17.13 5.46 -9.20
CA ASN A 227 16.94 5.41 -10.66
C ASN A 227 15.79 6.31 -11.18
N ASP A 228 15.21 7.20 -10.37
CA ASP A 228 14.18 8.16 -10.79
C ASP A 228 14.59 9.60 -10.49
N GLY A 229 14.25 10.51 -11.42
CA GLY A 229 14.59 11.93 -11.32
C GLY A 229 13.76 12.68 -10.28
N SER A 230 12.61 12.15 -9.85
CA SER A 230 11.69 12.87 -8.98
C SER A 230 12.17 12.91 -7.53
N LEU A 231 12.52 11.77 -6.95
CA LEU A 231 13.03 11.72 -5.57
C LEU A 231 14.51 12.11 -5.50
N MET A 232 15.35 11.66 -6.43
CA MET A 232 16.76 12.06 -6.49
C MET A 232 16.89 13.56 -6.76
N GLY A 233 16.13 14.11 -7.70
CA GLY A 233 16.13 15.53 -8.02
C GLY A 233 15.63 16.39 -6.86
N PHE A 234 14.55 15.96 -6.19
CA PHE A 234 14.07 16.63 -4.97
C PHE A 234 15.12 16.63 -3.85
N LEU A 235 15.70 15.46 -3.53
CA LEU A 235 16.71 15.33 -2.47
C LEU A 235 17.99 16.12 -2.79
N ASN A 236 18.49 16.07 -4.03
CA ASN A 236 19.64 16.87 -4.46
C ASN A 236 19.35 18.39 -4.38
N GLY A 237 18.11 18.80 -4.70
CA GLY A 237 17.64 20.19 -4.65
C GLY A 237 17.43 20.75 -3.24
N LEU A 238 17.46 19.93 -2.20
CA LEU A 238 17.42 20.40 -0.82
C LEU A 238 18.74 21.14 -0.44
N PRO A 239 18.66 22.16 0.45
CA PRO A 239 19.82 22.70 1.15
C PRO A 239 20.59 21.63 1.94
N GLU A 240 21.91 21.80 2.08
CA GLU A 240 22.83 20.81 2.68
C GLU A 240 22.62 20.62 4.21
N ASP A 241 21.94 21.57 4.85
CA ASP A 241 21.52 21.54 6.25
C ASP A 241 20.04 21.15 6.44
N ALA A 242 19.30 20.90 5.35
CA ALA A 242 17.86 20.66 5.40
C ALA A 242 17.45 19.32 6.02
N ILE A 243 18.42 18.43 6.31
CA ILE A 243 18.21 17.12 6.92
C ILE A 243 19.03 17.03 8.22
N PRO A 244 18.45 17.36 9.40
CA PRO A 244 19.20 17.45 10.65
C PRO A 244 19.83 16.13 11.09
N GLY A 245 21.17 16.10 11.09
CA GLY A 245 21.95 14.91 11.41
C GLY A 245 21.92 13.84 10.30
N GLY A 246 21.74 14.27 9.05
CA GLY A 246 21.94 13.48 7.84
C GLY A 246 20.88 12.43 7.54
N LEU A 247 21.25 11.52 6.63
CA LEU A 247 20.44 10.39 6.20
C LEU A 247 21.28 9.10 6.19
N PHE A 248 20.62 7.96 6.35
CA PHE A 248 21.23 6.64 6.20
C PHE A 248 20.80 6.04 4.88
N TRP A 249 21.75 5.58 4.06
CA TRP A 249 21.47 4.91 2.79
C TRP A 249 21.88 3.44 2.84
N CYS A 250 20.89 2.58 3.10
CA CYS A 250 21.07 1.14 3.16
C CYS A 250 21.05 0.56 1.73
N TYR A 251 22.21 0.14 1.24
CA TYR A 251 22.38 -0.46 -0.09
C TYR A 251 22.62 -1.97 0.02
N TYR A 252 22.21 -2.71 -1.00
CA TYR A 252 22.37 -4.17 -1.04
C TYR A 252 23.85 -4.53 -1.25
N GLY A 253 24.55 -4.83 -0.15
CA GLY A 253 25.99 -5.05 -0.12
C GLY A 253 26.52 -6.09 -1.12
N PRO A 254 25.82 -7.22 -1.37
CA PRO A 254 26.26 -8.22 -2.35
C PRO A 254 26.29 -7.74 -3.82
N ALA A 255 25.67 -6.61 -4.17
CA ALA A 255 25.81 -5.98 -5.49
C ALA A 255 26.92 -4.91 -5.55
N GLY A 256 27.66 -4.68 -4.45
CA GLY A 256 28.69 -3.66 -4.34
C GLY A 256 28.16 -2.26 -3.94
N PRO A 257 29.05 -1.26 -3.87
CA PRO A 257 28.70 0.09 -3.45
C PRO A 257 27.76 0.81 -4.46
N PRO A 258 26.93 1.74 -3.99
CA PRO A 258 25.94 2.40 -4.84
C PRO A 258 26.59 3.36 -5.86
N GLY A 259 25.84 3.72 -6.92
CA GLY A 259 26.33 4.59 -7.99
C GLY A 259 26.83 5.96 -7.50
N PRO A 260 27.72 6.63 -8.27
CA PRO A 260 28.39 7.85 -7.82
C PRO A 260 27.44 9.04 -7.61
N GLU A 261 26.21 9.00 -8.13
CA GLU A 261 25.19 10.00 -7.82
C GLU A 261 24.66 9.87 -6.39
N ILE A 262 24.31 8.65 -5.97
CA ILE A 262 23.91 8.36 -4.58
C ILE A 262 25.04 8.78 -3.63
N ARG A 263 26.29 8.37 -3.92
CA ARG A 263 27.44 8.70 -3.05
C ARG A 263 27.64 10.22 -2.89
N ARG A 264 27.44 11.01 -3.96
CA ARG A 264 27.39 12.49 -3.90
C ARG A 264 26.21 13.03 -3.08
N LEU A 265 25.01 12.49 -3.26
CA LEU A 265 23.80 12.90 -2.52
C LEU A 265 23.94 12.63 -1.02
N VAL A 266 24.46 11.45 -0.65
CA VAL A 266 24.73 11.08 0.74
C VAL A 266 25.77 12.02 1.36
N ALA A 267 26.91 12.24 0.69
CA ALA A 267 27.93 13.17 1.19
C ALA A 267 27.43 14.62 1.31
N ARG A 268 26.65 15.10 0.32
CA ARG A 268 26.02 16.44 0.31
C ARG A 268 25.19 16.71 1.56
N HIS A 269 24.44 15.70 2.03
CA HIS A 269 23.58 15.80 3.21
C HIS A 269 24.23 15.27 4.49
N ARG A 270 25.57 15.08 4.51
CA ARG A 270 26.32 14.53 5.66
C ARG A 270 25.75 13.19 6.15
N GLY A 271 25.28 12.39 5.21
CA GLY A 271 24.73 11.06 5.44
C GLY A 271 25.80 9.98 5.47
N VAL A 272 25.33 8.76 5.71
CA VAL A 272 26.12 7.55 5.92
C VAL A 272 25.63 6.45 4.97
N LEU A 273 26.55 5.73 4.34
CA LEU A 273 26.28 4.49 3.60
C LEU A 273 26.22 3.30 4.57
N VAL A 274 25.33 2.34 4.30
CA VAL A 274 25.21 1.12 5.11
C VAL A 274 25.06 -0.10 4.18
N PRO A 275 26.08 -0.96 4.01
CA PRO A 275 25.92 -2.24 3.32
C PRO A 275 25.00 -3.14 4.14
N ILE A 276 23.89 -3.59 3.55
CA ILE A 276 22.95 -4.55 4.14
C ILE A 276 22.84 -5.82 3.30
N GLU A 277 22.57 -6.95 3.96
CA GLU A 277 22.28 -8.22 3.28
C GLU A 277 20.90 -8.21 2.60
N GLY A 278 19.96 -7.41 3.12
CA GLY A 278 18.62 -7.24 2.59
C GLY A 278 17.70 -6.53 3.57
N PHE A 279 16.43 -6.32 3.19
CA PHE A 279 15.46 -5.60 4.00
C PHE A 279 15.06 -6.40 5.26
N ASP A 280 14.66 -7.66 5.10
CA ASP A 280 14.25 -8.52 6.22
C ASP A 280 15.40 -8.74 7.22
N GLU A 281 16.63 -8.83 6.72
CA GLU A 281 17.87 -9.01 7.48
C GLU A 281 18.20 -7.77 8.31
N LEU A 282 18.16 -6.56 7.72
CA LEU A 282 18.28 -5.30 8.45
C LEU A 282 17.19 -5.16 9.52
N MET A 283 15.95 -5.50 9.17
CA MET A 283 14.82 -5.39 10.09
C MET A 283 14.87 -6.44 11.22
N LEU A 284 15.47 -7.61 11.01
CA LEU A 284 15.76 -8.60 12.05
C LEU A 284 16.85 -8.12 13.01
N ARG A 285 17.91 -7.51 12.48
CA ARG A 285 18.96 -6.86 13.28
C ARG A 285 18.37 -5.74 14.14
N LEU A 286 17.46 -4.94 13.58
CA LEU A 286 16.77 -3.85 14.26
C LEU A 286 15.74 -4.36 15.30
N SER A 287 14.98 -5.41 15.02
CA SER A 287 14.01 -5.99 15.97
C SER A 287 14.70 -6.56 17.20
N ALA A 288 15.79 -7.32 17.01
CA ALA A 288 16.64 -7.81 18.09
C ALA A 288 17.20 -6.65 18.92
N ARG A 289 17.65 -5.56 18.27
CA ARG A 289 18.26 -4.43 18.97
C ARG A 289 17.26 -3.57 19.74
N LEU A 290 16.02 -3.44 19.24
CA LEU A 290 14.90 -2.78 19.90
C LEU A 290 14.18 -3.69 20.92
N ARG A 291 14.46 -5.00 20.91
CA ARG A 291 13.74 -6.05 21.66
C ARG A 291 12.25 -6.15 21.29
N ILE A 292 11.94 -5.96 20.02
CA ILE A 292 10.60 -6.19 19.46
C ILE A 292 10.37 -7.72 19.47
N PRO A 293 9.30 -8.23 20.10
CA PRO A 293 9.00 -9.66 20.09
C PRO A 293 8.54 -10.12 18.71
N LEU A 294 8.57 -11.43 18.47
CA LEU A 294 7.84 -12.00 17.34
C LEU A 294 6.34 -11.70 17.50
N LEU A 295 5.68 -11.45 16.36
CA LEU A 295 4.28 -11.02 16.30
C LEU A 295 3.34 -12.19 15.93
N ASP A 296 3.86 -13.41 15.89
CA ASP A 296 3.15 -14.68 15.68
C ASP A 296 1.94 -14.82 16.61
N GLN A 297 2.14 -14.67 17.92
CA GLN A 297 1.05 -14.74 18.91
C GLN A 297 0.01 -13.63 18.73
N VAL A 298 0.40 -12.48 18.18
CA VAL A 298 -0.52 -11.38 17.86
C VAL A 298 -1.37 -11.73 16.64
N ILE A 299 -0.80 -12.39 15.63
CA ILE A 299 -1.51 -12.90 14.44
C ILE A 299 -2.50 -14.00 14.86
N GLU A 300 -2.04 -15.02 15.61
CA GLU A 300 -2.88 -16.13 16.07
C GLU A 300 -4.08 -15.64 16.89
N THR A 301 -3.84 -14.76 17.86
CA THR A 301 -4.88 -14.18 18.71
C THR A 301 -5.90 -13.38 17.90
N LYS A 302 -5.43 -12.56 16.94
CA LYS A 302 -6.32 -11.78 16.07
C LYS A 302 -7.10 -12.66 15.10
N ALA A 303 -6.49 -13.69 14.54
CA ALA A 303 -7.14 -14.64 13.64
C ALA A 303 -8.26 -15.40 14.37
N ARG A 304 -7.98 -15.92 15.57
CA ARG A 304 -8.96 -16.59 16.44
C ARG A 304 -10.12 -15.67 16.79
N ALA A 305 -9.84 -14.46 17.30
CA ALA A 305 -10.87 -13.47 17.64
C ALA A 305 -11.73 -13.04 16.43
N ARG A 306 -11.16 -12.97 15.22
CA ARG A 306 -11.92 -12.72 13.98
C ARG A 306 -12.86 -13.88 13.64
N VAL A 307 -12.39 -15.13 13.74
CA VAL A 307 -13.19 -16.34 13.49
C VAL A 307 -14.35 -16.45 14.48
N ASP A 308 -14.09 -16.27 15.77
CA ASP A 308 -15.11 -16.43 16.82
C ASP A 308 -16.16 -15.31 16.77
N ASN A 309 -15.75 -14.07 16.44
CA ASN A 309 -16.69 -12.97 16.18
C ASN A 309 -17.54 -13.21 14.92
N TYR A 310 -16.96 -13.77 13.86
CA TYR A 310 -17.70 -14.12 12.64
C TYR A 310 -18.77 -15.18 12.90
N ARG A 311 -18.40 -16.29 13.57
CA ARG A 311 -19.32 -17.38 13.95
C ARG A 311 -20.51 -16.87 14.75
N ARG A 312 -20.25 -16.22 15.89
CA ARG A 312 -21.27 -15.60 16.74
C ARG A 312 -22.18 -14.66 15.93
N ARG A 313 -21.62 -13.84 15.03
CA ARG A 313 -22.43 -12.90 14.25
C ARG A 313 -23.28 -13.58 13.17
N VAL A 314 -22.85 -14.72 12.63
CA VAL A 314 -23.67 -15.56 11.77
C VAL A 314 -24.81 -16.21 12.56
N GLU A 315 -24.52 -16.76 13.74
CA GLU A 315 -25.52 -17.36 14.66
C GLU A 315 -26.60 -16.33 15.07
N GLU A 316 -26.19 -15.13 15.51
CA GLU A 316 -27.07 -14.00 15.82
C GLU A 316 -27.98 -13.61 14.63
N LEU A 317 -27.46 -13.65 13.40
CA LEU A 317 -28.22 -13.32 12.20
C LEU A 317 -29.15 -14.44 11.78
N GLN A 318 -28.74 -15.71 11.91
CA GLN A 318 -29.58 -16.87 11.64
C GLN A 318 -30.77 -16.92 12.59
N ALA A 319 -30.55 -16.82 13.90
CA ALA A 319 -31.63 -16.83 14.90
C ALA A 319 -32.64 -15.68 14.73
N ARG A 320 -32.19 -14.52 14.22
CA ARG A 320 -33.02 -13.33 13.99
C ARG A 320 -33.78 -13.34 12.65
N LEU A 321 -33.23 -13.99 11.61
CA LEU A 321 -33.82 -14.02 10.28
C LEU A 321 -34.62 -15.31 10.00
N PHE A 322 -34.27 -16.41 10.67
CA PHE A 322 -34.94 -17.70 10.57
C PHE A 322 -35.30 -18.25 11.97
N PRO A 323 -36.22 -17.60 12.72
CA PRO A 323 -36.68 -18.12 14.01
C PRO A 323 -37.30 -19.52 13.88
N PRO A 324 -37.11 -20.44 14.85
CA PRO A 324 -37.61 -21.83 14.75
C PRO A 324 -39.10 -21.99 14.47
N ALA A 325 -39.93 -21.00 14.87
CA ALA A 325 -41.37 -21.01 14.65
C ALA A 325 -41.79 -20.96 13.16
N LEU A 326 -40.96 -20.38 12.28
CA LEU A 326 -41.25 -20.40 10.83
C LEU A 326 -40.93 -21.76 10.20
N ALA A 327 -39.83 -22.39 10.61
CA ALA A 327 -39.48 -23.73 10.14
C ALA A 327 -40.51 -24.80 10.59
N ALA A 328 -41.13 -24.63 11.76
CA ALA A 328 -42.25 -25.47 12.19
C ALA A 328 -43.48 -25.32 11.27
N ALA A 329 -43.88 -24.07 10.95
CA ALA A 329 -45.02 -23.80 10.08
C ALA A 329 -44.80 -24.29 8.62
N GLU A 330 -43.57 -24.24 8.12
CA GLU A 330 -43.23 -24.80 6.79
C GLU A 330 -43.18 -26.33 6.79
N ALA A 331 -42.81 -26.97 7.92
CA ALA A 331 -42.84 -28.43 8.07
C ALA A 331 -44.28 -28.97 8.21
N GLU A 332 -45.16 -28.29 8.95
CA GLU A 332 -46.58 -28.64 9.05
C GLU A 332 -47.35 -28.40 7.74
N ALA A 333 -46.82 -27.59 6.83
CA ALA A 333 -47.43 -27.29 5.53
C ALA A 333 -47.10 -28.32 4.42
N MET A 334 -46.23 -29.31 4.67
CA MET A 334 -46.01 -30.43 3.74
C MET A 334 -47.03 -31.55 3.98
N PRO A 335 -47.91 -31.87 3.01
CA PRO A 335 -48.85 -32.97 3.17
C PRO A 335 -48.12 -34.32 3.23
N ALA A 336 -48.42 -35.12 4.24
CA ALA A 336 -48.01 -36.53 4.24
C ALA A 336 -48.83 -37.29 3.19
N GLU A 337 -48.20 -37.73 2.10
CA GLU A 337 -48.82 -38.69 1.17
C GLU A 337 -48.97 -40.05 1.85
N GLN A 338 -50.11 -40.25 2.54
CA GLN A 338 -50.51 -41.53 3.08
C GLN A 338 -51.78 -42.05 2.40
N GLY A 339 -51.58 -43.10 1.59
CA GLY A 339 -52.54 -44.18 1.38
C GLY A 339 -53.95 -43.82 0.92
N ARG A 340 -54.18 -43.85 -0.40
CA ARG A 340 -55.50 -44.21 -0.94
C ARG A 340 -55.50 -45.71 -1.23
N ALA A 341 -56.24 -46.48 -0.44
CA ALA A 341 -56.38 -47.92 -0.60
C ALA A 341 -57.74 -48.27 -1.21
N GLU A 342 -57.76 -49.18 -2.18
CA GLU A 342 -58.97 -49.86 -2.66
C GLU A 342 -58.56 -51.30 -3.10
N GLU A 343 -59.10 -52.28 -2.37
CA GLU A 343 -59.32 -53.72 -2.66
C GLU A 343 -58.30 -54.52 -3.53
N THR A 344 -57.82 -55.70 -3.10
CA THR A 344 -58.67 -56.92 -3.09
C THR A 344 -58.05 -58.15 -2.38
N VAL A 345 -58.91 -58.93 -1.71
CA VAL A 345 -58.96 -60.42 -1.63
C VAL A 345 -57.80 -61.26 -1.04
N SER A 346 -58.07 -61.85 0.15
CA SER A 346 -57.75 -63.24 0.62
C SER A 346 -56.26 -63.70 0.81
N SER A 347 -55.89 -64.65 1.69
CA SER A 347 -56.62 -65.53 2.63
C SER A 347 -55.82 -65.82 3.93
N ASP A 348 -56.52 -66.23 4.99
CA ASP A 348 -56.14 -67.21 6.05
C ASP A 348 -54.72 -67.29 6.67
N ARG A 349 -54.60 -66.72 7.88
CA ARG A 349 -54.54 -67.42 9.21
C ARG A 349 -54.06 -68.90 9.29
N PRO A 350 -53.58 -69.36 10.48
CA PRO A 350 -52.83 -68.67 11.55
C PRO A 350 -51.77 -69.57 12.27
N SER A 351 -51.29 -69.15 13.45
CA SER A 351 -50.71 -69.97 14.54
C SER A 351 -49.24 -70.45 14.37
N THR A 352 -48.38 -70.51 15.41
CA THR A 352 -48.49 -70.08 16.84
C THR A 352 -47.10 -69.71 17.41
N SER A 353 -47.07 -68.87 18.45
CA SER A 353 -45.90 -68.54 19.31
C SER A 353 -45.55 -69.69 20.30
N PRO A 354 -44.60 -69.57 21.29
CA PRO A 354 -43.58 -68.54 21.60
C PRO A 354 -42.19 -69.07 22.12
N LEU A 355 -41.26 -68.14 22.50
CA LEU A 355 -40.15 -68.27 23.52
C LEU A 355 -39.00 -69.31 23.26
N LEU A 356 -37.70 -69.12 23.59
CA LEU A 356 -37.10 -68.76 24.90
C LEU A 356 -35.54 -68.58 24.87
N ALA A 357 -35.02 -67.42 25.31
CA ALA A 357 -33.71 -67.20 26.02
C ALA A 357 -32.33 -67.58 25.35
N PRO A 358 -31.12 -67.56 26.00
CA PRO A 358 -29.93 -66.86 25.46
C PRO A 358 -28.57 -67.64 25.54
N SER A 359 -27.41 -66.95 25.63
CA SER A 359 -25.97 -67.38 25.71
C SER A 359 -25.19 -67.42 24.37
N GLU A 360 -23.86 -67.24 24.24
CA GLU A 360 -22.77 -66.65 25.07
C GLU A 360 -21.56 -66.21 24.14
N PRO A 361 -20.42 -65.64 24.62
CA PRO A 361 -19.47 -64.87 23.77
C PRO A 361 -18.08 -65.50 23.45
N GLU A 362 -17.45 -65.00 22.36
CA GLU A 362 -16.04 -65.15 21.96
C GLU A 362 -15.58 -63.90 21.15
N SER A 363 -14.31 -63.55 20.92
CA SER A 363 -13.02 -63.77 21.61
C SER A 363 -11.98 -62.72 21.09
N HIS A 364 -10.76 -62.65 21.63
CA HIS A 364 -9.79 -61.55 21.36
C HIS A 364 -8.77 -61.82 20.23
N ALA A 365 -8.55 -60.84 19.33
CA ALA A 365 -7.27 -60.58 18.65
C ALA A 365 -7.15 -59.09 18.21
N PRO A 366 -5.98 -58.43 18.29
CA PRO A 366 -5.81 -57.02 17.93
C PRO A 366 -5.34 -56.77 16.48
N ALA A 367 -5.72 -55.63 15.91
CA ALA A 367 -5.27 -55.15 14.60
C ALA A 367 -4.22 -54.01 14.72
N PRO A 368 -3.32 -53.82 13.73
CA PRO A 368 -2.22 -52.87 13.81
C PRO A 368 -2.61 -51.39 13.60
N LEU A 369 -1.69 -50.49 13.95
CA LEU A 369 -1.84 -49.03 13.87
C LEU A 369 -2.05 -48.53 12.42
N PRO A 370 -2.90 -47.50 12.21
CA PRO A 370 -3.11 -46.90 10.90
C PRO A 370 -1.95 -46.00 10.46
N GLY A 371 -1.67 -45.98 9.15
CA GLY A 371 -0.72 -45.07 8.52
C GLY A 371 -1.25 -43.63 8.39
N PRO A 372 -0.43 -42.70 7.85
CA PRO A 372 -0.79 -41.28 7.74
C PRO A 372 -2.01 -41.07 6.82
N ALA A 373 -2.91 -40.17 7.23
CA ALA A 373 -4.15 -39.89 6.52
C ALA A 373 -3.91 -39.25 5.15
N ALA A 374 -4.60 -39.74 4.13
CA ALA A 374 -4.62 -39.13 2.80
C ALA A 374 -5.32 -37.76 2.84
N GLN A 375 -4.80 -36.80 2.06
CA GLN A 375 -5.42 -35.48 1.93
C GLN A 375 -6.77 -35.59 1.17
N PRO A 376 -7.80 -34.81 1.55
CA PRO A 376 -9.07 -34.80 0.83
C PRO A 376 -8.92 -34.18 -0.57
N PRO A 377 -9.66 -34.67 -1.58
CA PRO A 377 -9.60 -34.11 -2.94
C PRO A 377 -10.17 -32.68 -2.99
N PRO A 378 -9.72 -31.84 -3.96
CA PRO A 378 -10.18 -30.46 -4.09
C PRO A 378 -11.68 -30.39 -4.49
N PRO A 379 -12.40 -29.33 -4.07
CA PRO A 379 -13.83 -29.20 -4.30
C PRO A 379 -14.17 -28.99 -5.79
N ALA A 380 -15.27 -29.61 -6.23
CA ALA A 380 -15.76 -29.53 -7.61
C ALA A 380 -16.16 -28.09 -8.01
N PRO A 381 -15.99 -27.71 -9.30
CA PRO A 381 -16.32 -26.36 -9.78
C PRO A 381 -17.83 -26.07 -9.73
N ARG A 382 -18.19 -24.87 -9.25
CA ARG A 382 -19.60 -24.44 -9.14
C ARG A 382 -20.25 -24.28 -10.52
N PRO A 383 -21.55 -24.61 -10.68
CA PRO A 383 -22.25 -24.47 -11.95
C PRO A 383 -22.40 -22.99 -12.37
N ARG A 384 -22.23 -22.72 -13.68
CA ARG A 384 -22.35 -21.37 -14.25
C ARG A 384 -23.82 -20.90 -14.23
N ILE A 385 -24.10 -19.86 -13.47
CA ILE A 385 -25.40 -19.16 -13.52
C ILE A 385 -25.53 -18.46 -14.88
N ARG A 386 -26.60 -18.75 -15.63
CA ARG A 386 -26.93 -18.01 -16.86
C ARG A 386 -27.51 -16.63 -16.49
N PRO A 387 -27.11 -15.54 -17.16
CA PRO A 387 -27.75 -14.24 -16.94
C PRO A 387 -29.21 -14.27 -17.38
N ARG A 388 -30.11 -13.70 -16.57
CA ARG A 388 -31.50 -13.44 -16.97
C ARG A 388 -31.57 -12.20 -17.86
N LEU A 389 -32.49 -12.21 -18.82
CA LEU A 389 -32.77 -11.08 -19.72
C LEU A 389 -33.29 -9.86 -18.92
N PRO A 390 -32.99 -8.63 -19.34
CA PRO A 390 -33.51 -7.43 -18.70
C PRO A 390 -35.01 -7.26 -18.97
N PHE A 391 -35.75 -6.80 -17.96
CA PHE A 391 -37.15 -6.37 -18.13
C PHE A 391 -37.22 -5.13 -19.03
N THR A 392 -38.13 -5.14 -20.00
CA THR A 392 -38.49 -3.96 -20.79
C THR A 392 -39.52 -3.10 -20.05
N CYS A 393 -39.36 -1.79 -20.13
CA CYS A 393 -40.35 -0.81 -19.64
C CYS A 393 -40.67 0.15 -20.81
N PRO A 394 -41.95 0.46 -21.09
CA PRO A 394 -42.33 1.07 -22.36
C PRO A 394 -42.06 2.59 -22.42
N PHE A 395 -41.35 2.98 -23.48
CA PHE A 395 -41.37 4.26 -24.20
C PHE A 395 -41.88 5.54 -23.49
N GLY A 396 -40.96 6.48 -23.31
CA GLY A 396 -41.24 7.92 -23.37
C GLY A 396 -40.19 8.59 -24.27
N GLN A 397 -40.59 9.12 -25.43
CA GLN A 397 -39.69 9.86 -26.32
C GLN A 397 -39.47 11.28 -25.80
N LEU A 398 -38.23 11.78 -25.88
CA LEU A 398 -37.93 13.21 -25.88
C LEU A 398 -36.60 13.45 -26.61
N THR A 399 -36.50 14.58 -27.32
CA THR A 399 -35.45 14.88 -28.29
C THR A 399 -34.28 15.67 -27.70
N ALA A 400 -33.16 15.70 -28.43
CA ALA A 400 -31.91 16.30 -27.96
C ALA A 400 -31.94 17.84 -27.95
N ALA A 401 -31.45 18.44 -26.85
CA ALA A 401 -31.06 19.84 -26.76
C ALA A 401 -29.94 20.01 -25.72
N ALA A 402 -29.02 20.95 -25.96
CA ALA A 402 -27.92 21.34 -25.07
C ALA A 402 -27.48 22.78 -25.40
N PRO A 403 -26.66 23.47 -24.57
CA PRO A 403 -26.23 23.13 -23.21
C PRO A 403 -26.70 24.15 -22.15
N GLY A 404 -26.73 23.76 -20.87
CA GLY A 404 -27.06 24.68 -19.76
C GLY A 404 -26.51 24.22 -18.42
N ARG A 405 -25.99 25.17 -17.61
CA ARG A 405 -25.48 24.89 -16.26
C ARG A 405 -26.63 24.49 -15.32
N ALA A 406 -26.52 23.32 -14.70
CA ALA A 406 -27.35 22.92 -13.55
C ALA A 406 -26.49 22.83 -12.29
N VAL A 407 -26.89 23.51 -11.22
CA VAL A 407 -26.23 23.43 -9.90
C VAL A 407 -26.87 22.29 -9.12
N ILE A 408 -26.05 21.39 -8.55
CA ILE A 408 -26.56 20.31 -7.69
C ILE A 408 -26.97 20.94 -6.34
N ALA A 409 -28.27 20.90 -6.04
CA ALA A 409 -28.81 21.31 -4.75
C ALA A 409 -29.00 20.10 -3.82
N CYS A 410 -28.56 20.19 -2.58
CA CYS A 410 -28.84 19.20 -1.55
C CYS A 410 -30.32 19.26 -1.11
N PRO A 411 -30.94 18.13 -0.72
CA PRO A 411 -32.35 18.10 -0.31
C PRO A 411 -32.59 18.79 1.04
N PHE A 412 -33.74 19.46 1.16
CA PHE A 412 -34.20 20.09 2.41
C PHE A 412 -34.97 19.10 3.31
N ASP A 413 -34.86 19.27 4.63
CA ASP A 413 -35.60 18.51 5.63
C ASP A 413 -37.08 18.96 5.78
N ARG A 414 -37.94 18.06 6.26
CA ARG A 414 -39.38 18.23 6.44
C ARG A 414 -39.72 19.08 7.68
N ARG A 415 -39.44 20.39 7.62
CA ARG A 415 -40.16 21.40 8.44
C ARG A 415 -40.06 22.80 7.81
N GLY A 416 -41.08 23.17 7.03
CA GLY A 416 -41.09 24.40 6.24
C GLY A 416 -41.13 25.69 7.06
N ARG A 417 -39.96 26.24 7.40
CA ARG A 417 -39.75 27.66 7.75
C ARG A 417 -38.43 28.13 7.14
N ALA A 418 -38.44 29.29 6.47
CA ALA A 418 -37.24 29.86 5.89
C ALA A 418 -36.33 30.49 6.95
N PRO A 419 -34.99 30.32 6.89
CA PRO A 419 -34.07 31.06 7.73
C PRO A 419 -34.00 32.52 7.27
N ALA A 420 -34.43 33.45 8.11
CA ALA A 420 -34.34 34.88 7.82
C ALA A 420 -32.88 35.34 7.76
N ARG A 421 -32.53 36.19 6.77
CA ARG A 421 -31.23 36.85 6.70
C ARG A 421 -31.05 37.74 7.94
N ARG A 422 -29.95 37.53 8.70
CA ARG A 422 -29.42 38.55 9.62
C ARG A 422 -28.24 39.27 8.96
N PRO A 423 -28.10 40.59 9.10
CA PRO A 423 -26.96 41.33 8.58
C PRO A 423 -25.70 41.06 9.42
N ALA A 424 -24.53 41.31 8.83
CA ALA A 424 -23.30 41.43 9.60
C ALA A 424 -23.37 42.73 10.45
N LEU A 425 -22.98 42.63 11.72
CA LEU A 425 -22.79 43.78 12.61
C LEU A 425 -21.33 43.83 13.03
N ALA A 426 -20.67 44.94 12.72
CA ALA A 426 -19.39 45.30 13.32
C ALA A 426 -19.65 45.98 14.67
N GLY A 427 -18.83 45.65 15.67
CA GLY A 427 -18.77 46.30 16.98
C GLY A 427 -17.53 45.79 17.71
N LEU A 428 -16.43 46.54 17.73
CA LEU A 428 -16.17 47.57 18.76
C LEU A 428 -16.18 47.00 20.18
N PHE A 429 -15.00 46.57 20.62
CA PHE A 429 -14.55 46.74 22.00
C PHE A 429 -13.24 47.53 21.96
N ASP A 430 -13.18 48.60 22.74
CA ASP A 430 -12.04 49.52 22.89
C ASP A 430 -11.89 49.84 24.39
N GLN A 431 -10.71 50.35 24.77
CA GLN A 431 -10.34 50.95 26.06
C GLN A 431 -9.97 49.94 27.16
N ARG A 432 -8.70 49.81 27.57
CA ARG A 432 -7.70 50.75 28.19
C ARG A 432 -7.58 50.38 29.70
N HIS A 433 -6.45 50.53 30.41
CA HIS A 433 -5.13 51.14 30.16
C HIS A 433 -4.04 50.37 30.99
N HIS A 434 -2.74 50.70 31.11
CA HIS A 434 -1.96 51.89 30.73
C HIS A 434 -1.08 51.66 29.47
N GLY A 435 0.26 51.48 29.43
CA GLY A 435 1.36 51.67 30.41
C GLY A 435 2.57 50.75 30.15
N SER A 436 3.84 51.18 30.14
CA SER A 436 4.41 52.54 30.00
C SER A 436 5.82 52.51 29.36
N ARG A 437 6.11 53.49 28.48
CA ARG A 437 7.42 54.14 28.15
C ARG A 437 8.71 53.29 27.97
N GLY A 438 9.53 53.49 26.93
CA GLY A 438 9.44 54.48 25.84
C GLY A 438 10.64 54.49 24.87
N ARG A 439 10.66 55.45 23.93
CA ARG A 439 11.80 55.80 23.05
C ARG A 439 12.54 57.05 23.60
N PRO A 440 13.76 57.35 23.11
CA PRO A 440 13.93 58.35 22.03
C PRO A 440 14.87 57.85 20.91
N ALA A 441 15.26 58.61 19.87
CA ALA A 441 14.53 59.57 19.02
C ALA A 441 15.45 60.03 17.86
N GLY A 442 14.84 60.57 16.79
CA GLY A 442 15.50 61.21 15.63
C GLY A 442 15.92 60.24 14.51
N ALA A 443 16.03 60.64 13.24
CA ALA A 443 15.50 61.76 12.45
C ALA A 443 16.16 61.62 11.04
N LEU A 444 15.39 61.64 9.94
CA LEU A 444 15.38 62.70 8.90
C LEU A 444 16.74 62.93 8.16
N GLU A 445 16.85 63.05 6.84
CA GLU A 445 15.86 62.92 5.73
C GLU A 445 16.58 62.94 4.35
N GLN A 446 15.91 62.46 3.28
CA GLN A 446 16.07 62.92 1.87
C GLN A 446 17.47 62.75 1.18
N LEU A 447 17.66 62.78 -0.16
CA LEU A 447 16.80 62.74 -1.36
C LEU A 447 17.64 62.33 -2.61
N ARG A 448 16.96 62.12 -3.76
CA ARG A 448 17.48 62.16 -5.16
C ARG A 448 18.42 61.03 -5.62
N GLU A 449 18.02 60.21 -6.61
CA GLU A 449 17.86 60.44 -8.07
C GLU A 449 19.16 60.26 -8.86
N ASN A 450 19.25 59.15 -9.60
CA ASN A 450 19.59 59.19 -11.03
C ASN A 450 19.14 57.90 -11.74
N ALA A 451 18.91 57.99 -13.05
CA ALA A 451 18.46 56.91 -13.92
C ALA A 451 19.21 56.96 -15.27
N GLN A 452 18.80 56.13 -16.25
CA GLN A 452 19.44 55.93 -17.57
C GLN A 452 20.72 55.05 -17.49
N SER A 453 21.04 54.19 -18.46
CA SER A 453 20.38 53.76 -19.71
C SER A 453 20.85 52.34 -20.06
N ALA A 454 19.94 51.38 -20.28
CA ALA A 454 19.46 50.89 -21.59
C ALA A 454 20.30 49.73 -22.21
N PRO A 455 19.72 48.85 -23.05
CA PRO A 455 20.26 47.51 -23.30
C PRO A 455 20.81 47.28 -24.72
N TRP A 456 21.46 46.14 -24.92
CA TRP A 456 21.69 45.54 -26.25
C TRP A 456 21.23 44.08 -26.30
N ARG A 457 20.80 43.64 -27.49
CA ARG A 457 20.39 42.27 -27.81
C ARG A 457 21.42 41.61 -28.73
N SER A 458 21.48 40.28 -28.70
CA SER A 458 21.52 39.41 -29.88
C SER A 458 20.91 38.08 -29.50
#